data_AF-A0A9D6PSI7-F1
#
_entry.id   AF-A0A9D6PSI7-F1
#
_cell.length_a   1.000
_cell.length_b   1.000
_cell.length_c   1.000
_cell.angle_alpha   90.00
_cell.angle_beta   90.00
_cell.angle_gamma   90.00
#
_symmetry.space_group_name_H-M   'P 1'
#
loop_
_entity.id
_entity.type
_entity.pdbx_description
1 polymer ?
#
loop_
_entity_poly.entity_id
_entity_poly.type
_entity_poly.pdbx_seq_one_letter_code
_entity_poly.pdbx_strand_id
1 'polypeptide(L)' 'MKLPIYYDYSATTPVDERVAAAMMQHLTRDGDFGNPASRSHPFGWHA' A
#
# COMPACT_ATOMS: atom_id res chain seq x y z
N MET A 1 -27.13 8.18 10.40
CA MET A 1 -26.46 8.81 9.24
C MET A 1 -27.02 8.18 7.97
N LYS A 2 -27.45 8.97 6.98
CA LYS A 2 -27.85 8.44 5.66
C LYS A 2 -26.79 8.86 4.64
N LEU A 3 -25.67 8.14 4.67
CA LEU A 3 -24.71 8.18 3.58
C LEU A 3 -25.35 7.46 2.37
N PRO A 4 -24.98 7.81 1.12
CA PRO A 4 -25.38 7.00 -0.02
C PRO A 4 -24.88 5.56 0.17
N ILE A 5 -25.72 4.58 -0.13
CA ILE A 5 -25.32 3.17 -0.10
C ILE A 5 -24.51 2.90 -1.36
N TYR A 6 -23.32 2.35 -1.20
CA TYR A 6 -22.45 1.98 -2.32
C TYR A 6 -22.81 0.56 -2.79
N TYR A 7 -23.31 0.42 -4.02
CA TYR A 7 -23.66 -0.87 -4.64
C TYR A 7 -22.82 -1.18 -5.89
N ASP A 8 -21.82 -0.35 -6.21
CA ASP A 8 -21.04 -0.45 -7.44
C ASP A 8 -19.69 -1.18 -7.23
N TYR A 9 -19.70 -2.27 -6.45
CA TYR A 9 -18.48 -3.03 -6.11
C TYR A 9 -17.83 -3.74 -7.32
N SER A 10 -18.59 -3.95 -8.40
CA SER A 10 -18.05 -4.50 -9.66
C SER A 10 -17.22 -3.48 -10.44
N ALA A 11 -17.46 -2.17 -10.25
CA ALA A 11 -16.65 -1.13 -10.86
C ALA A 11 -15.32 -0.96 -10.11
N THR A 12 -15.37 -0.87 -8.78
CA THR A 12 -14.19 -0.86 -7.92
C THR A 12 -14.58 -1.15 -6.47
N THR A 13 -13.59 -1.38 -5.61
CA THR A 13 -13.80 -1.70 -4.20
C THR A 13 -12.95 -0.79 -3.30
N PRO A 14 -13.42 -0.45 -2.09
CA PRO A 14 -12.57 0.14 -1.07
C PRO A 14 -11.42 -0.82 -0.74
N VAL A 15 -10.21 -0.28 -0.58
CA VAL A 15 -9.06 -1.06 -0.14
C VAL A 15 -9.34 -1.59 1.28
N ASP A 16 -9.14 -2.89 1.50
CA ASP A 16 -9.21 -3.50 2.83
C ASP A 16 -8.15 -2.86 3.75
N GLU A 17 -8.51 -2.58 5.00
CA GLU A 17 -7.62 -1.91 5.96
C GLU A 17 -6.27 -2.63 6.12
N ARG A 18 -6.25 -3.96 6.03
CA ARG A 18 -5.02 -4.76 6.12
C ARG A 18 -4.13 -4.55 4.90
N VAL A 19 -4.72 -4.38 3.72
CA VAL A 19 -3.98 -4.06 2.49
C VAL A 19 -3.40 -2.65 2.59
N ALA A 20 -4.19 -1.67 3.04
CA ALA A 20 -3.70 -0.32 3.26
C ALA A 20 -2.54 -0.28 4.27
N ALA A 21 -2.66 -1.00 5.40
CA ALA A 21 -1.63 -1.09 6.42
C ALA A 21 -0.32 -1.68 5.87
N ALA A 22 -0.40 -2.75 5.08
CA ALA A 22 0.78 -3.35 4.43
C ALA A 22 1.42 -2.37 3.43
N MET A 23 0.62 -1.69 2.59
CA MET A 23 1.14 -0.72 1.63
C MET A 23 1.89 0.42 2.31
N MET A 24 1.42 0.91 3.46
CA MET A 24 2.06 2.02 4.18
C MET A 24 3.47 1.69 4.68
N GLN A 25 3.81 0.40 4.85
CA GLN A 25 5.15 -0.03 5.29
C GLN A 25 6.23 0.24 4.24
N HIS A 26 5.87 0.57 2.99
CA HIS A 26 6.80 0.71 1.87
C HIS A 26 6.91 2.12 1.29
N LEU A 27 6.32 3.13 1.93
CA LEU A 27 6.22 4.49 1.36
C LEU A 27 7.11 5.54 2.03
N THR A 28 7.34 5.42 3.33
CA THR A 28 8.03 6.46 4.12
C THR A 28 9.45 6.03 4.46
N ARG A 29 10.25 7.00 4.93
CA ARG A 29 11.66 6.77 5.28
C ARG A 29 11.88 5.78 6.43
N ASP A 30 10.86 5.58 7.26
CA ASP A 30 10.91 4.67 8.40
C ASP A 30 10.54 3.22 8.00
N GLY A 31 10.15 2.99 6.73
CA GLY A 31 9.81 1.69 6.18
C GLY A 31 10.70 1.25 5.02
N ASP A 32 10.26 0.25 4.27
CA ASP A 32 10.99 -0.33 3.14
C ASP A 32 10.69 0.42 1.83
N PHE A 33 11.24 1.62 1.71
CA PHE A 33 10.97 2.55 0.59
C PHE A 33 11.90 2.41 -0.61
N GLY A 34 12.83 1.44 -0.59
CA GLY A 34 13.90 1.35 -1.57
C GLY A 34 13.45 1.01 -2.99
N ASN A 35 14.36 1.17 -3.95
CA ASN A 35 14.16 0.66 -5.30
C ASN A 35 14.65 -0.80 -5.36
N PRO A 36 13.80 -1.78 -5.71
CA PRO A 36 14.20 -3.20 -5.78
C PRO A 36 15.28 -3.49 -6.85
N ALA A 37 15.49 -2.58 -7.81
CA ALA A 37 16.58 -2.70 -8.78
C ALA A 37 17.97 -2.34 -8.19
N SER A 38 18.03 -1.71 -7.01
CA SER A 38 19.28 -1.32 -6.36
C SER A 38 19.94 -2.49 -5.63
N ARG A 39 20.89 -3.17 -6.29
CA ARG A 39 21.49 -4.41 -5.75
C ARG A 39 22.71 -4.20 -4.86
N SER A 40 23.17 -2.97 -4.67
CA SER A 40 24.43 -2.65 -3.99
C SER A 40 24.29 -2.23 -2.53
N HIS A 41 23.08 -2.05 -2.00
CA HIS A 41 22.87 -1.57 -0.63
C HIS A 41 21.58 -2.13 0.00
N PRO A 42 21.50 -2.18 1.35
CA PRO A 42 20.37 -2.79 2.06
C PRO A 42 18.99 -2.23 1.69
N PHE A 43 18.87 -0.93 1.41
CA PHE A 43 17.56 -0.37 1.05
C PHE A 43 16.91 -1.04 -0.17
N GLY A 44 17.68 -1.51 -1.15
CA GLY A 44 17.13 -2.22 -2.31
C GLY A 44 17.03 -3.74 -2.12
N TRP A 45 17.58 -4.28 -1.03
CA TRP A 45 17.43 -5.70 -0.67
C TRP A 45 16.18 -5.96 0.15
N HIS A 46 15.72 -4.96 0.90
CA HIS A 46 14.49 -5.00 1.70
C HIS A 46 13.27 -4.44 0.94
N ALA A 47 13.46 -3.95 -0.29
CA ALA A 47 12.40 -3.51 -1.19
C ALA A 47 12.04 -4.63 -2.17
#